data_AF-A0A7K2ZSK7-F1
#
_entry.id   AF-A0A7K2ZSK7-F1
#
_cell.length_a   1.000
_cell.length_b   1.000
_cell.length_c   1.000
_cell.angle_alpha   90.00
_cell.angle_beta   90.00
_cell.angle_gamma   90.00
#
_symmetry.space_group_name_H-M   'P 1'
#
loop_
_entity.id
_entity.type
_entity.pdbx_description
1 polymer ?
#
loop_
_entity_poly.entity_id
_entity_poly.type
_entity_poly.pdbx_seq_one_letter_code
_entity_poly.pdbx_strand_id
1 'polypeptide(L)'
;MKQDLRRQHLGRQDLKPAHLSPRDILRVGAVGLRARRTRVALSALGIAIGIATMVAVVGLSESSRADLMARLDRLGTNLLTAEAGEDATGRPVQLPRSAVAMVERIGPVRHATATA
;
A
#
# COMPACT_ATOMS: atom_id res chain seq x y z
N MET A 1 8.39 17.40 -82.96
CA MET A 1 9.76 16.91 -82.70
C MET A 1 10.16 17.33 -81.29
N LYS A 2 9.94 16.40 -80.34
CA LYS A 2 10.62 16.20 -79.05
C LYS A 2 11.54 17.35 -78.62
N GLN A 3 11.28 18.05 -77.51
CA GLN A 3 12.29 18.53 -76.53
C GLN A 3 11.76 19.45 -75.39
N ASP A 4 10.46 19.68 -75.19
CA ASP A 4 9.98 20.60 -74.12
C ASP A 4 9.40 19.93 -72.85
N LEU A 5 9.59 18.62 -72.70
CA LEU A 5 9.07 17.82 -71.56
C LEU A 5 10.12 17.49 -70.50
N ARG A 6 11.27 18.19 -70.49
CA ARG A 6 12.38 17.93 -69.56
C ARG A 6 12.59 18.99 -68.47
N ARG A 7 11.58 19.81 -68.17
CA ARG A 7 11.60 20.66 -66.97
C ARG A 7 10.72 20.06 -65.88
N GLN A 8 11.32 19.12 -65.15
CA GLN A 8 11.31 19.06 -63.67
C GLN A 8 9.89 19.22 -63.05
N HIS A 9 9.07 18.18 -62.92
CA HIS A 9 9.23 17.10 -61.93
C HIS A 9 10.16 17.42 -60.73
N LEU A 10 10.03 18.62 -60.13
CA LEU A 10 10.37 18.77 -58.71
C LEU A 10 9.21 18.16 -57.91
N GLY A 11 9.20 16.83 -57.86
CA GLY A 11 8.41 16.12 -56.86
C GLY A 11 8.82 16.67 -55.50
N ARG A 12 7.87 17.30 -54.80
CA ARG A 12 7.95 17.50 -53.36
C ARG A 12 8.24 16.12 -52.77
N GLN A 13 9.48 15.88 -52.39
CA GLN A 13 9.82 14.68 -51.66
C GLN A 13 9.11 14.84 -50.31
N ASP A 14 7.97 14.17 -50.16
CA ASP A 14 7.30 14.04 -48.88
C ASP A 14 8.30 13.38 -47.92
N LEU A 15 8.95 14.21 -47.11
CA LEU A 15 9.89 13.79 -46.08
C LEU A 15 9.10 12.92 -45.10
N LYS A 16 9.25 11.60 -45.24
CA LYS A 16 8.72 10.64 -44.27
C LYS A 16 9.34 10.95 -42.92
N PRO A 17 8.55 11.20 -41.86
CA PRO A 17 9.08 11.46 -40.53
C PRO A 17 10.00 10.31 -40.11
N ALA A 18 11.28 10.60 -39.91
CA ALA A 18 12.22 9.62 -39.39
C ALA A 18 11.92 9.41 -37.91
N HIS A 19 11.43 8.23 -37.56
CA HIS A 19 11.24 7.85 -36.16
C HIS A 19 12.60 7.67 -35.52
N LEU A 20 12.93 8.55 -34.57
CA LEU A 20 14.14 8.43 -33.77
C LEU A 20 14.03 7.17 -32.91
N SER A 21 15.15 6.44 -32.79
CA SER A 21 15.18 5.32 -31.87
C SER A 21 14.96 5.84 -30.44
N PRO A 22 14.27 5.09 -29.55
CA PRO A 22 14.09 5.49 -28.16
C PRO A 22 15.41 5.80 -27.45
N ARG A 23 16.49 5.11 -27.86
CA ARG A 23 17.85 5.34 -27.35
C ARG A 23 18.39 6.72 -27.75
N ASP A 24 18.12 7.18 -28.96
CA ASP A 24 18.55 8.51 -29.42
C ASP A 24 17.77 9.61 -28.71
N ILE A 25 16.46 9.40 -28.50
CA ILE A 25 15.61 10.33 -27.72
C ILE A 25 16.14 10.44 -26.29
N LEU A 26 16.44 9.32 -25.63
CA LEU A 26 17.00 9.31 -24.28
C LEU A 26 18.38 9.99 -24.24
N ARG A 27 19.25 9.73 -25.22
CA ARG A 27 20.58 10.33 -25.29
C ARG A 27 20.52 11.84 -25.47
N VAL A 28 19.66 12.33 -26.37
CA VAL A 28 19.45 13.76 -26.60
C VAL A 28 18.80 14.42 -25.38
N GLY A 29 17.81 13.79 -24.76
CA GLY A 29 17.16 14.29 -23.54
C GLY A 29 18.13 14.39 -22.35
N ALA A 30 19.03 13.41 -22.19
CA ALA A 30 20.04 13.40 -21.13
C ALA A 30 21.05 14.56 -21.23
N VAL A 31 21.38 14.99 -22.46
CA VAL A 31 22.22 16.18 -22.67
C VAL A 31 21.51 17.44 -22.16
N GLY A 32 20.20 17.56 -22.39
CA GLY A 32 19.39 18.67 -21.87
C GLY A 32 19.35 18.74 -20.34
N LEU A 33 19.31 17.59 -19.67
CA LEU A 33 19.37 17.53 -18.20
C LEU A 33 20.70 18.07 -17.65
N ARG A 34 21.81 17.77 -18.34
CA ARG A 34 23.15 18.25 -17.94
C ARG A 34 23.32 19.75 -18.17
N ALA A 35 22.68 20.31 -19.20
CA ALA A 35 22.73 21.74 -19.51
C ALA A 35 21.99 22.62 -18.48
N ARG A 36 20.99 22.09 -17.77
CA ARG A 36 20.17 22.84 -16.78
C ARG A 36 20.13 22.18 -15.40
N ARG A 37 21.29 21.83 -14.86
CA ARG A 37 21.45 21.10 -13.58
C ARG A 37 20.61 21.63 -12.42
N THR A 38 20.56 22.94 -12.19
CA THR A 38 19.84 23.53 -11.05
C THR A 38 18.33 23.29 -11.13
N ARG A 39 17.71 23.50 -12.29
CA ARG A 39 16.28 23.25 -12.48
C ARG A 39 15.93 21.77 -12.34
N VAL A 40 16.76 20.89 -12.88
CA VAL A 40 16.57 19.43 -12.77
C VAL A 40 16.67 18.98 -11.32
N ALA A 41 17.68 19.47 -10.59
CA ALA A 41 17.85 19.14 -9.18
C ALA A 41 16.66 19.60 -8.33
N LEU A 42 16.18 20.83 -8.51
CA LEU A 42 15.03 21.36 -7.76
C LEU A 42 13.73 20.60 -8.09
N SER A 43 13.52 20.23 -9.37
CA SER A 43 12.35 19.45 -9.77
C SER A 43 12.39 18.03 -9.20
N ALA A 44 13.54 17.35 -9.29
CA ALA A 44 13.72 16.03 -8.71
C ALA A 44 13.56 16.04 -7.19
N LEU A 45 14.08 17.09 -6.54
CA LEU A 45 13.96 17.27 -5.09
C LEU A 45 12.50 17.41 -4.65
N GLY A 46 11.68 18.18 -5.38
CA GLY A 46 10.26 18.31 -5.06
C GLY A 46 9.50 16.98 -5.13
N ILE A 47 9.77 16.19 -6.18
CA ILE A 47 9.17 14.85 -6.34
C ILE A 47 9.66 13.90 -5.23
N ALA A 48 10.97 13.92 -4.94
CA ALA A 48 11.56 13.08 -3.90
C ALA A 48 10.98 13.38 -2.53
N ILE A 49 10.88 14.66 -2.16
CA ILE A 49 10.28 15.08 -0.88
C ILE A 49 8.80 14.70 -0.84
N GLY A 50 8.05 14.94 -1.91
CA GLY A 50 6.61 14.62 -1.95
C GLY A 50 6.31 13.14 -1.76
N ILE A 51 7.08 12.25 -2.39
CA ILE A 51 6.92 10.81 -2.21
C ILE A 51 7.39 10.39 -0.81
N ALA A 52 8.51 10.94 -0.34
CA ALA A 52 9.05 10.63 0.99
C ALA A 52 8.06 11.00 2.11
N THR A 53 7.39 12.16 2.00
CA THR A 53 6.39 12.57 3.01
C THR A 53 5.16 11.68 3.00
N MET A 54 4.64 11.32 1.82
CA MET A 54 3.51 10.38 1.73
C MET A 54 3.84 9.02 2.35
N VAL A 55 5.00 8.46 2.03
CA VAL A 55 5.45 7.18 2.59
C VAL A 55 5.68 7.27 4.10
N ALA A 56 6.32 8.33 4.59
CA ALA A 56 6.59 8.52 6.02
C ALA A 56 5.30 8.63 6.85
N VAL A 57 4.32 9.42 6.37
CA VAL A 57 3.03 9.60 7.07
C VAL A 57 2.25 8.30 7.11
N VAL A 58 2.15 7.58 5.99
CA VAL A 58 1.46 6.29 5.94
C VAL A 58 2.15 5.26 6.84
N GLY A 59 3.48 5.12 6.71
CA GLY A 59 4.24 4.14 7.52
C GLY A 59 4.17 4.41 9.02
N LEU A 60 4.27 5.68 9.45
CA LEU A 60 4.14 6.05 10.86
C LEU A 60 2.74 5.75 11.39
N SER A 61 1.70 6.07 10.60
CA SER A 61 0.30 5.84 10.98
C SER A 61 -0.02 4.36 11.12
N GLU A 62 0.46 3.53 10.18
CA GLU A 62 0.28 2.08 10.24
C GLU A 62 0.98 1.47 11.45
N SER A 63 2.22 1.87 11.73
CA SER A 63 2.94 1.42 12.93
C SER A 63 2.20 1.81 14.22
N SER A 64 1.70 3.04 14.29
CA SER A 64 0.99 3.55 15.48
C SER A 64 -0.35 2.83 15.69
N ARG A 65 -1.06 2.55 14.59
CA ARG A 65 -2.32 1.79 14.62
C ARG A 65 -2.07 0.36 15.09
N ALA A 66 -1.02 -0.29 14.61
CA ALA A 66 -0.67 -1.64 15.03
C ALA A 66 -0.31 -1.70 16.52
N ASP A 67 0.48 -0.75 17.03
CA ASP A 67 0.81 -0.69 18.45
C ASP A 67 -0.43 -0.42 19.32
N LEU A 68 -1.32 0.48 18.88
CA LEU A 68 -2.58 0.74 19.57
C LEU A 68 -3.48 -0.50 19.61
N MET A 69 -3.65 -1.20 18.50
CA MET A 69 -4.44 -2.43 18.46
C MET A 69 -3.85 -3.51 19.36
N ALA A 70 -2.52 -3.69 19.33
CA ALA A 70 -1.83 -4.62 20.23
C ALA A 70 -1.96 -4.24 21.71
N ARG A 71 -2.14 -2.96 22.04
CA ARG A 71 -2.46 -2.52 23.41
C ARG A 71 -3.92 -2.79 23.74
N LEU A 72 -4.86 -2.44 22.86
CA LEU A 72 -6.29 -2.69 23.08
C LEU A 72 -6.60 -4.18 23.24
N ASP A 73 -5.99 -5.04 22.43
CA ASP A 73 -6.08 -6.50 22.55
C ASP A 73 -5.59 -7.00 23.91
N ARG A 74 -4.59 -6.32 24.49
CA ARG A 74 -4.08 -6.60 25.84
C ARG A 74 -4.98 -6.04 26.95
N LEU A 75 -5.72 -4.96 26.70
CA LEU A 75 -6.67 -4.38 27.65
C LEU A 75 -7.99 -5.15 27.76
N GLY A 76 -8.26 -6.13 26.89
CA GLY A 76 -9.37 -7.08 27.08
C GLY A 76 -10.57 -6.87 26.16
N THR A 77 -10.36 -6.39 24.93
CA THR A 77 -11.41 -6.33 23.88
C THR A 77 -12.00 -7.68 23.50
N ASN A 78 -11.47 -8.79 24.03
CA ASN A 78 -11.95 -10.15 23.81
C ASN A 78 -12.12 -10.95 25.13
N LEU A 79 -12.53 -10.26 26.21
CA LEU A 79 -12.92 -10.92 27.46
C LEU A 79 -14.42 -11.26 27.41
N LEU A 80 -14.73 -12.53 27.68
CA LEU A 80 -16.09 -13.05 27.79
C LEU A 80 -16.23 -13.66 29.18
N THR A 81 -17.19 -13.16 29.96
CA THR A 81 -17.51 -13.68 31.30
C THR A 81 -18.76 -14.54 31.21
N ALA A 82 -18.70 -15.76 31.74
CA ALA A 82 -19.84 -16.68 31.82
C ALA A 82 -20.15 -16.97 33.29
N GLU A 83 -21.40 -16.82 33.69
CA GLU A 83 -21.86 -16.98 35.06
C GLU A 83 -22.77 -18.20 35.22
N ALA A 84 -22.83 -18.72 36.45
CA ALA A 84 -23.76 -19.77 36.85
C ALA A 84 -25.21 -19.28 36.70
N GLY A 85 -26.02 -20.02 35.94
CA GLY A 85 -27.46 -19.80 35.89
C GLY A 85 -28.22 -20.54 37.01
N GLU A 86 -29.55 -20.42 36.98
CA GLU A 86 -30.46 -21.17 37.83
C GLU A 86 -31.04 -22.39 37.09
N ASP A 87 -31.38 -23.45 37.83
CA ASP A 87 -32.12 -24.58 37.26
C ASP A 87 -33.60 -24.23 37.03
N ALA A 88 -34.35 -25.15 36.43
CA ALA A 88 -35.78 -24.98 36.18
C ALA A 88 -36.65 -24.79 37.46
N THR A 89 -36.05 -24.99 38.63
CA THR A 89 -36.64 -24.85 39.97
C THR A 89 -36.14 -23.59 40.71
N GLY A 90 -35.34 -22.74 40.07
CA GLY A 90 -34.79 -21.52 40.66
C GLY A 90 -33.63 -21.77 41.65
N ARG A 91 -32.98 -22.94 41.61
CA ARG A 91 -31.82 -23.22 42.46
C ARG A 91 -30.53 -22.84 41.73
N PRO A 92 -29.57 -22.20 42.41
CA PRO A 92 -28.29 -21.84 41.81
C PRO A 92 -27.50 -23.10 41.42
N VAL A 93 -27.11 -23.18 40.14
CA VAL A 93 -26.32 -24.30 39.61
C VAL A 93 -24.86 -23.89 39.55
N GLN A 94 -24.01 -24.63 40.26
CA GLN A 94 -22.57 -24.39 40.23
C GLN A 94 -21.95 -24.86 38.90
N LEU A 95 -21.05 -24.07 38.33
CA LEU A 95 -20.26 -24.55 37.21
C LEU A 95 -19.35 -25.72 37.65
N PRO A 96 -19.23 -26.77 36.83
CA PRO A 96 -18.32 -27.88 37.13
C PRO A 96 -16.87 -27.39 37.13
N ARG A 97 -16.00 -27.99 37.97
CA ARG A 97 -14.57 -27.63 38.02
C ARG A 97 -13.83 -27.84 36.69
N SER A 98 -14.38 -28.69 35.82
CA SER A 98 -13.89 -28.91 34.46
C SER A 98 -14.30 -27.82 33.46
N ALA A 99 -15.15 -26.86 33.83
CA ALA A 99 -15.66 -25.83 32.93
C ALA A 99 -14.54 -25.04 32.25
N VAL A 100 -13.51 -24.63 33.00
CA VAL A 100 -12.33 -23.94 32.44
C VAL A 100 -11.66 -24.81 31.36
N ALA A 101 -11.39 -26.07 31.66
CA ALA A 101 -10.77 -27.00 30.73
C ALA A 101 -11.67 -27.33 29.51
N MET A 102 -13.00 -27.29 29.65
CA MET A 102 -13.92 -27.44 28.53
C MET A 102 -13.87 -26.22 27.60
N VAL A 103 -13.82 -25.02 28.17
CA VAL A 103 -13.76 -23.75 27.42
C VAL A 103 -12.40 -23.57 26.73
N GLU A 104 -11.29 -23.93 27.36
CA GLU A 104 -9.96 -23.89 26.73
C GLU A 104 -9.83 -24.77 25.47
N ARG A 105 -10.68 -25.79 25.33
CA ARG A 105 -10.70 -26.66 24.14
C ARG A 105 -11.42 -26.04 22.95
N ILE A 106 -12.11 -24.93 23.12
CA ILE A 106 -12.80 -24.22 22.04
C ILE A 106 -11.72 -23.48 21.23
N GLY A 107 -11.51 -23.86 19.97
CA GLY A 107 -10.36 -23.43 19.16
C GLY A 107 -10.02 -21.92 19.18
N PRO A 108 -11.01 -21.01 19.13
CA PRO A 108 -10.77 -19.56 19.25
C PRO A 108 -10.34 -19.04 20.63
N VAL A 109 -10.45 -19.84 21.70
CA VAL A 109 -10.12 -19.44 23.07
C VAL A 109 -8.60 -19.52 23.26
N ARG A 110 -7.99 -18.40 23.67
CA ARG A 110 -6.54 -18.32 23.96
C ARG A 110 -6.21 -18.69 25.39
N HIS A 111 -7.03 -18.24 26.35
CA HIS A 111 -6.87 -18.49 27.78
C HIS A 111 -8.25 -18.48 28.45
N ALA A 112 -8.45 -19.31 29.48
CA ALA A 112 -9.60 -19.24 30.36
C ALA A 112 -9.13 -19.29 31.83
N THR A 113 -9.83 -18.56 32.71
CA THR A 113 -9.59 -18.59 34.15
C THR A 113 -10.91 -18.61 34.89
N ALA A 114 -10.95 -19.24 36.05
CA ALA A 114 -12.07 -19.08 36.97
C ALA A 114 -11.88 -17.80 37.80
N THR A 115 -12.94 -17.03 37.95
CA THR A 115 -13.03 -15.88 38.85
C THR A 115 -14.10 -16.15 39.91
N ALA A 116 -13.87 -15.68 41.13
CA ALA A 116 -14.69 -15.98 42.31
C ALA A 116 -15.99 -15.17 42.37
#